data_AF-M1CCG4-F1
#
_entry.id   AF-M1CCG4-F1
#
_cell.length_a   1.000
_cell.length_b   1.000
_cell.length_c   1.000
_cell.angle_alpha   90.00
_cell.angle_beta   90.00
_cell.angle_gamma   90.00
#
_symmetry.space_group_name_H-M   'P 1'
#
loop_
_entity.id
_entity.type
_entity.pdbx_description
1 polymer ?
#
loop_
_entity_poly.entity_id
_entity_poly.type
_entity_poly.pdbx_seq_one_letter_code
_entity_poly.pdbx_strand_id
1 'polypeptide(L)'
;MTDEQRLFSTHPLLSKIDKSMVSVPILAQKLVRIQASIISKCLPEIVRKINDKLALNLAELNRLPQHLTSVAEALTAFMRILSSSKDSLKKILLSGEFDEYPDEKEMHSAARLVEMLDQYSNELHSKNLEKVEGFLMEEVMVLQETKGIGLPNFLPRAVFFNVLQRKVKEIASSPEDFVGKLWNYLERVVIIVLMYHCENYPQLQSSTRRAAQNLIAKKKNESVDWVREIIGMEKLTDYTCNPDYLTTYSKFMAQQHMFMEIMNDHGKCSVINLEGVGEIDVGHLRKHLDVVQQAFDLKMRMMAYWKIVLMRLVDSMALHIMFSIRNMINKEMENEIIQDLMTPHGGGIERMLIESPLVAEKRNRLKKSVKLLKESKEVVANIMDRISLHDDHERG
;
A
#
# COMPACT_ATOMS: atom_id res chain seq x y z
N MET A 1 85.83 -16.31 -9.17
CA MET A 1 85.03 -16.59 -7.95
C MET A 1 84.72 -15.24 -7.32
N THR A 2 83.47 -14.98 -7.01
CA THR A 2 83.08 -13.79 -6.24
C THR A 2 83.63 -13.87 -4.82
N ASP A 3 83.81 -12.73 -4.14
CA ASP A 3 84.32 -12.68 -2.76
C ASP A 3 83.47 -13.53 -1.79
N GLU A 4 82.16 -13.58 -2.04
CA GLU A 4 81.21 -14.45 -1.35
C GLU A 4 81.51 -15.95 -1.56
N GLN A 5 81.71 -16.38 -2.81
CA GLN A 5 82.04 -17.78 -3.12
C GLN A 5 83.37 -18.19 -2.49
N ARG A 6 84.34 -17.26 -2.44
CA ARG A 6 85.63 -17.49 -1.78
C ARG A 6 85.44 -17.68 -0.28
N LEU A 7 84.68 -16.79 0.38
CA LEU A 7 84.37 -16.86 1.82
C LEU A 7 83.71 -18.18 2.21
N PHE A 8 82.66 -18.59 1.50
CA PHE A 8 81.96 -19.86 1.76
C PHE A 8 82.79 -21.10 1.38
N SER A 9 83.83 -20.97 0.54
CA SER A 9 84.73 -22.09 0.22
C SER A 9 85.94 -22.23 1.15
N THR A 10 86.46 -21.12 1.71
CA THR A 10 87.74 -21.13 2.44
C THR A 10 87.61 -21.00 3.95
N HIS A 11 86.47 -20.51 4.46
CA HIS A 11 86.30 -20.29 5.90
C HIS A 11 86.04 -21.61 6.65
N PRO A 12 86.81 -21.96 7.72
CA PRO A 12 86.78 -23.29 8.37
C PRO A 12 85.43 -23.77 8.91
N LEU A 13 84.53 -22.84 9.23
CA LEU A 13 83.18 -23.13 9.73
C LEU A 13 82.09 -23.00 8.65
N LEU A 14 82.28 -22.12 7.67
CA LEU A 14 81.24 -21.84 6.66
C LEU A 14 81.34 -22.79 5.46
N SER A 15 82.53 -23.33 5.19
CA SER A 15 82.76 -24.36 4.17
C SER A 15 82.08 -25.70 4.47
N LYS A 16 81.61 -25.88 5.71
CA LYS A 16 80.84 -27.05 6.14
C LYS A 16 79.33 -26.92 5.84
N ILE A 17 78.85 -25.73 5.49
CA ILE A 17 77.44 -25.52 5.17
C ILE A 17 77.20 -26.00 3.74
N ASP A 18 76.06 -26.68 3.53
CA ASP A 18 75.68 -27.16 2.22
C ASP A 18 75.66 -26.01 1.19
N LYS A 19 76.42 -26.19 0.10
CA LYS A 19 76.54 -25.20 -0.97
C LYS A 19 75.21 -24.93 -1.67
N SER A 20 74.21 -25.81 -1.55
CA SER A 20 72.83 -25.61 -2.01
C SER A 20 72.00 -24.70 -1.09
N MET A 21 72.55 -24.29 0.06
CA MET A 21 71.88 -23.46 1.05
C MET A 21 72.53 -22.08 1.23
N VAL A 22 73.76 -21.89 0.76
CA VAL A 22 74.55 -20.66 0.96
C VAL A 22 74.86 -19.97 -0.35
N SER A 23 74.44 -18.71 -0.45
CA SER A 23 74.88 -17.66 -1.38
C SER A 23 73.70 -16.73 -1.72
N VAL A 24 74.00 -15.50 -2.13
CA VAL A 24 73.00 -14.54 -2.60
C VAL A 24 72.13 -15.09 -3.74
N PRO A 25 72.66 -15.77 -4.78
CA PRO A 25 71.84 -16.39 -5.83
C PRO A 25 70.86 -17.44 -5.31
N ILE A 26 71.25 -18.24 -4.33
CA ILE A 26 70.39 -19.27 -3.73
C ILE A 26 69.27 -18.65 -2.90
N LEU A 27 69.58 -17.58 -2.15
CA LEU A 27 68.57 -16.81 -1.44
C LEU A 27 67.56 -16.17 -2.41
N ALA A 28 68.04 -15.56 -3.50
CA ALA A 28 67.17 -14.99 -4.54
C ALA A 28 66.26 -16.06 -5.16
N GLN A 29 66.79 -17.25 -5.47
CA GLN A 29 65.99 -18.36 -5.99
C GLN A 29 64.93 -18.85 -4.98
N LYS A 30 65.27 -18.94 -3.69
CA LYS A 30 64.31 -19.31 -2.64
C LYS A 30 63.19 -18.27 -2.49
N LEU A 31 63.52 -16.98 -2.53
CA LEU A 31 62.52 -15.90 -2.48
C LEU A 31 61.56 -15.97 -3.68
N VAL A 32 62.07 -16.20 -4.89
CA VAL A 32 61.24 -16.39 -6.09
C VAL A 32 60.30 -17.59 -5.95
N ARG A 33 60.80 -18.74 -5.45
CA ARG A 33 59.96 -19.93 -5.20
C ARG A 33 58.87 -19.69 -4.15
N ILE A 34 59.21 -19.03 -3.04
CA ILE A 34 58.23 -18.66 -2.01
C ILE A 34 57.16 -17.74 -2.61
N GLN A 35 57.57 -16.72 -3.36
CA GLN A 35 56.64 -15.78 -3.98
C GLN A 35 55.74 -16.45 -5.03
N ALA A 36 56.29 -17.36 -5.85
CA ALA A 36 55.52 -18.15 -6.81
C ALA A 36 54.48 -19.06 -6.11
N SER A 37 54.85 -19.70 -5.00
CA SER A 37 53.93 -20.53 -4.20
C SER A 37 52.78 -19.70 -3.61
N ILE A 38 53.09 -18.51 -3.07
CA ILE A 38 52.08 -17.58 -2.55
C ILE A 38 51.12 -17.16 -3.67
N ILE A 39 51.66 -16.75 -4.82
CA ILE A 39 50.85 -16.35 -5.99
C ILE A 39 49.94 -17.51 -6.40
N SER A 40 50.49 -18.71 -6.61
CA SER A 40 49.73 -19.90 -7.03
C SER A 40 48.57 -20.21 -6.08
N LYS A 41 48.79 -20.14 -4.76
CA LYS A 41 47.73 -20.34 -3.75
C LYS A 41 46.64 -19.27 -3.77
N CYS A 42 46.95 -18.04 -4.21
CA CYS A 42 45.99 -16.95 -4.28
C CYS A 42 45.17 -16.94 -5.59
N LEU A 43 45.69 -17.52 -6.69
CA LEU A 43 45.04 -17.45 -8.01
C LEU A 43 43.61 -18.03 -8.04
N PRO A 44 43.30 -19.21 -7.45
CA PRO A 44 41.94 -19.76 -7.47
C PRO A 44 40.89 -18.80 -6.87
N GLU A 45 41.23 -18.15 -5.75
CA GLU A 45 40.35 -17.20 -5.09
C GLU A 45 40.19 -15.90 -5.90
N ILE A 46 41.26 -15.45 -6.58
CA ILE A 46 41.19 -14.32 -7.52
C ILE A 46 40.25 -14.66 -8.68
N VAL A 47 40.36 -15.85 -9.28
CA VAL A 47 39.46 -16.32 -10.35
C VAL A 47 38.02 -16.32 -9.88
N ARG A 48 37.74 -16.86 -8.69
CA ARG A 48 36.40 -16.89 -8.10
C ARG A 48 35.83 -15.47 -7.97
N LYS A 49 36.57 -14.54 -7.37
CA LYS A 49 36.15 -13.13 -7.23
C LYS A 49 35.93 -12.42 -8.57
N ILE A 50 36.76 -12.69 -9.57
CA ILE A 50 36.59 -12.15 -10.92
C ILE A 50 35.27 -12.68 -11.53
N ASN A 51 35.02 -13.99 -11.44
CA ASN A 51 33.80 -14.59 -11.96
C ASN A 51 32.54 -14.08 -11.25
N ASP A 52 32.55 -13.98 -9.92
CA ASP A 52 31.43 -13.44 -9.14
C ASP A 52 31.13 -11.99 -9.55
N LYS A 53 32.17 -11.15 -9.63
CA LYS A 53 32.01 -9.73 -10.01
C LYS A 53 31.61 -9.56 -11.47
N LEU A 54 32.04 -10.46 -12.36
CA LEU A 54 31.63 -10.48 -13.75
C LEU A 54 30.15 -10.86 -13.88
N ALA A 55 29.70 -11.90 -13.17
CA ALA A 55 28.31 -12.32 -13.14
C ALA A 55 27.38 -11.20 -12.63
N LEU A 56 27.77 -10.54 -11.53
CA LEU A 56 27.03 -9.40 -10.98
C LEU A 56 26.93 -8.23 -11.99
N ASN A 57 28.05 -7.82 -12.59
CA ASN A 57 28.06 -6.72 -13.55
C ASN A 57 27.25 -7.05 -14.83
N LEU A 58 27.26 -8.31 -15.29
CA LEU A 58 26.46 -8.75 -16.43
C LEU A 58 24.96 -8.76 -16.08
N ALA A 59 24.59 -9.23 -14.89
CA ALA A 59 23.21 -9.18 -14.41
C ALA A 59 22.71 -7.75 -14.30
N GLU A 60 23.52 -6.83 -13.76
CA GLU A 60 23.18 -5.41 -13.67
C GLU A 60 23.09 -4.74 -15.06
N LEU A 61 24.00 -5.08 -15.98
CA LEU A 61 23.97 -4.56 -17.35
C LEU A 61 22.72 -5.03 -18.11
N ASN A 62 22.29 -6.28 -17.90
CA ASN A 62 21.07 -6.85 -18.49
C ASN A 62 19.78 -6.25 -17.90
N ARG A 63 19.83 -5.71 -16.67
CA ARG A 63 18.71 -4.99 -16.06
C ARG A 63 18.50 -3.60 -16.63
N LEU A 64 19.55 -2.97 -17.16
CA LEU A 64 19.42 -1.67 -17.80
C LEU A 64 18.54 -1.77 -19.06
N PRO A 65 17.68 -0.77 -19.34
CA PRO A 65 16.80 -0.77 -20.51
C PRO A 65 17.62 -0.93 -21.81
N GLN A 66 17.08 -1.51 -22.86
CA GLN A 66 17.79 -1.48 -24.15
C GLN A 66 17.76 -0.07 -24.73
N HIS A 67 18.80 0.32 -25.47
CA HIS A 67 18.78 1.58 -26.20
C HIS A 67 17.70 1.46 -27.29
N LEU A 68 16.62 2.21 -27.12
CA LEU A 68 15.49 2.19 -28.06
C LEU A 68 15.90 2.98 -29.31
N THR A 69 15.74 2.38 -30.48
CA THR A 69 16.20 2.94 -31.76
C THR A 69 15.06 3.46 -32.63
N SER A 70 13.82 3.09 -32.32
CA SER A 70 12.63 3.53 -33.05
C SER A 70 11.44 3.84 -32.15
N VAL A 71 10.54 4.68 -32.65
CA VAL A 71 9.27 5.02 -31.99
C VAL A 71 8.42 3.76 -31.73
N ALA A 72 8.44 2.77 -32.63
CA ALA A 72 7.71 1.52 -32.47
C ALA A 72 8.24 0.68 -31.29
N GLU A 73 9.57 0.62 -31.11
CA GLU A 73 10.20 -0.03 -29.96
C GLU A 73 9.84 0.70 -28.66
N ALA A 74 9.85 2.03 -28.68
CA ALA A 74 9.48 2.84 -27.52
C ALA A 74 8.01 2.63 -27.10
N LEU A 75 7.07 2.64 -28.05
CA LEU A 75 5.66 2.33 -27.81
C LEU A 75 5.48 0.92 -27.24
N THR A 76 6.19 -0.06 -27.80
CA THR A 76 6.13 -1.45 -27.31
C THR A 76 6.64 -1.56 -25.87
N ALA A 77 7.77 -0.92 -25.57
CA ALA A 77 8.34 -0.90 -24.23
C ALA A 77 7.39 -0.21 -23.23
N PHE A 78 6.79 0.91 -23.64
CA PHE A 78 5.82 1.65 -22.84
C PHE A 78 4.55 0.85 -22.56
N MET A 79 3.96 0.22 -23.58
CA MET A 79 2.79 -0.64 -23.40
C MET A 79 3.06 -1.82 -22.48
N ARG A 80 4.28 -2.38 -22.54
CA ARG A 80 4.71 -3.42 -21.59
C ARG A 80 4.78 -2.89 -20.16
N ILE A 81 5.36 -1.71 -19.95
CA ILE A 81 5.42 -1.05 -18.62
C ILE A 81 4.02 -0.82 -18.07
N LEU A 82 3.11 -0.28 -18.88
CA LEU A 82 1.71 -0.05 -18.50
C LEU A 82 1.01 -1.36 -18.15
N SER A 83 1.19 -2.40 -18.96
CA SER A 83 0.58 -3.72 -18.72
C SER A 83 1.08 -4.32 -17.40
N SER A 84 2.40 -4.30 -17.16
CA SER A 84 2.99 -4.76 -15.91
C SER A 84 2.50 -3.96 -14.70
N SER A 85 2.42 -2.63 -14.82
CA SER A 85 1.90 -1.78 -13.75
C SER A 85 0.44 -2.09 -13.43
N LYS A 86 -0.39 -2.28 -14.47
CA LYS A 86 -1.80 -2.63 -14.34
C LYS A 86 -1.98 -3.99 -13.66
N ASP A 87 -1.16 -4.97 -14.02
CA ASP A 87 -1.26 -6.31 -13.43
C ASP A 87 -0.79 -6.32 -11.97
N SER A 88 0.29 -5.61 -11.63
CA SER A 88 0.68 -5.37 -10.23
C SER A 88 -0.43 -4.72 -9.42
N LEU A 89 -1.08 -3.67 -9.96
CA LEU A 89 -2.19 -3.00 -9.28
C LEU A 89 -3.40 -3.92 -9.09
N LYS A 90 -3.75 -4.74 -10.10
CA LYS A 90 -4.83 -5.73 -9.96
C LYS A 90 -4.53 -6.73 -8.84
N LYS A 91 -3.30 -7.26 -8.80
CA LYS A 91 -2.89 -8.21 -7.76
C LYS A 91 -3.09 -7.64 -6.37
N ILE A 92 -2.49 -6.47 -6.09
CA ILE A 92 -2.48 -5.91 -4.73
C ILE A 92 -3.83 -5.29 -4.32
N LEU A 93 -4.56 -4.65 -5.24
CA LEU A 93 -5.82 -3.93 -4.94
C LEU A 93 -7.08 -4.76 -5.16
N LEU A 94 -7.08 -5.76 -6.05
CA LEU A 94 -8.28 -6.52 -6.41
C LEU A 94 -8.19 -8.00 -6.01
N SER A 95 -7.04 -8.65 -6.21
CA SER A 95 -6.86 -10.07 -5.88
C SER A 95 -6.39 -10.30 -4.44
N GLY A 96 -5.80 -9.29 -3.80
CA GLY A 96 -5.17 -9.41 -2.48
C GLY A 96 -3.83 -10.16 -2.51
N GLU A 97 -3.25 -10.36 -3.68
CA GLU A 97 -1.92 -10.94 -3.86
C GLU A 97 -0.87 -9.86 -3.62
N PHE A 98 0.08 -10.11 -2.71
CA PHE A 98 1.15 -9.19 -2.33
C PHE A 98 2.55 -9.81 -2.48
N ASP A 99 2.67 -10.84 -3.32
CA ASP A 99 3.91 -11.53 -3.66
C ASP A 99 5.02 -10.58 -4.15
N GLU A 100 4.63 -9.51 -4.83
CA GLU A 100 5.54 -8.47 -5.31
C GLU A 100 6.08 -7.55 -4.21
N TYR A 101 5.40 -7.49 -3.05
CA TYR A 101 5.71 -6.58 -1.94
C TYR A 101 5.56 -7.28 -0.58
N PRO A 102 6.32 -8.38 -0.30
CA PRO A 102 6.11 -9.19 0.89
C PRO A 102 6.37 -8.44 2.20
N ASP A 103 7.40 -7.59 2.22
CA ASP A 103 7.85 -6.88 3.43
C ASP A 103 7.22 -5.48 3.59
N GLU A 104 6.54 -4.97 2.55
CA GLU A 104 5.97 -3.63 2.54
C GLU A 104 4.48 -3.65 2.90
N LYS A 105 4.18 -3.56 4.21
CA LYS A 105 2.79 -3.61 4.72
C LYS A 105 1.83 -2.58 4.10
N GLU A 106 2.33 -1.41 3.69
CA GLU A 106 1.51 -0.39 3.01
C GLU A 106 0.97 -0.90 1.66
N MET A 107 1.70 -1.81 1.01
CA MET A 107 1.34 -2.38 -0.29
C MET A 107 0.40 -3.58 -0.18
N HIS A 108 0.14 -4.09 1.03
CA HIS A 108 -0.84 -5.15 1.31
C HIS A 108 -2.27 -4.61 1.22
N SER A 109 -2.63 -4.13 0.03
CA SER A 109 -3.65 -3.11 -0.13
C SER A 109 -5.06 -3.61 0.17
N ALA A 110 -5.38 -4.85 -0.18
CA ALA A 110 -6.64 -5.48 0.21
C ALA A 110 -6.85 -5.45 1.75
N ALA A 111 -5.82 -5.75 2.53
CA ALA A 111 -5.90 -5.70 3.99
C ALA A 111 -6.06 -4.27 4.50
N ARG A 112 -5.32 -3.31 3.94
CA ARG A 112 -5.44 -1.89 4.32
C ARG A 112 -6.83 -1.34 4.01
N LEU A 113 -7.42 -1.70 2.87
CA LEU A 113 -8.78 -1.27 2.49
C LEU A 113 -9.84 -1.80 3.47
N VAL A 114 -9.73 -3.07 3.90
CA VAL A 114 -10.61 -3.64 4.93
C VAL A 114 -10.46 -2.90 6.25
N GLU A 115 -9.23 -2.68 6.71
CA GLU A 115 -8.99 -1.93 7.96
C GLU A 115 -9.57 -0.52 7.91
N MET A 116 -9.48 0.17 6.76
CA MET A 116 -10.08 1.49 6.58
C MET A 116 -11.61 1.43 6.65
N LEU A 117 -12.25 0.42 6.05
CA LEU A 117 -13.70 0.20 6.13
C LEU A 117 -14.15 -0.14 7.55
N ASP A 118 -13.40 -0.97 8.26
CA ASP A 118 -13.68 -1.32 9.67
C ASP A 118 -13.58 -0.07 10.56
N GLN A 119 -12.55 0.76 10.36
CA GLN A 119 -12.42 2.04 11.06
C GLN A 119 -13.58 2.98 10.76
N TYR A 120 -14.01 3.08 9.50
CA TYR A 120 -15.17 3.88 9.10
C TYR A 120 -16.47 3.39 9.74
N SER A 121 -16.69 2.08 9.74
CA SER A 121 -17.84 1.45 10.41
C SER A 121 -17.86 1.79 11.90
N ASN A 122 -16.72 1.61 12.59
CA ASN A 122 -16.58 1.94 14.01
C ASN A 122 -16.81 3.44 14.28
N GLU A 123 -16.31 4.33 13.43
CA GLU A 123 -16.52 5.78 13.55
C GLU A 123 -18.01 6.12 13.46
N LEU A 124 -18.72 5.57 12.47
CA LEU A 124 -20.17 5.76 12.31
C LEU A 124 -20.95 5.24 13.52
N HIS A 125 -20.60 4.06 14.02
CA HIS A 125 -21.25 3.47 15.19
C HIS A 125 -20.97 4.25 16.48
N SER A 126 -19.78 4.83 16.63
CA SER A 126 -19.45 5.67 17.79
C SER A 126 -20.28 6.96 17.86
N LYS A 127 -20.64 7.52 16.69
CA LYS A 127 -21.53 8.68 16.56
C LYS A 127 -23.00 8.36 16.84
N ASN A 128 -23.34 7.07 16.96
CA ASN A 128 -24.69 6.60 17.30
C ASN A 128 -24.88 6.33 18.80
N LEU A 129 -23.93 6.73 19.66
CA LEU A 129 -24.09 6.57 21.09
C LEU A 129 -25.16 7.53 21.62
N GLU A 130 -26.11 6.97 22.36
CA GLU A 130 -27.20 7.72 22.97
C GLU A 130 -26.67 8.67 24.05
N LYS A 131 -27.14 9.92 24.02
CA LYS A 131 -26.88 10.85 25.12
C LYS A 131 -27.72 10.42 26.31
N VAL A 132 -27.04 10.05 27.40
CA VAL A 132 -27.68 9.67 28.67
C VAL A 132 -28.49 10.85 29.22
N GLU A 133 -27.97 12.06 29.09
CA GLU A 133 -28.66 13.28 29.48
C GLU A 133 -29.75 13.65 28.45
N GLY A 134 -30.98 13.85 28.94
CA GLY A 134 -32.09 14.30 28.11
C GLY A 134 -32.71 13.19 27.24
N PHE A 135 -32.62 11.93 27.65
CA PHE A 135 -33.28 10.81 26.96
C PHE A 135 -34.75 11.15 26.62
N LEU A 136 -35.14 10.86 25.38
CA LEU A 136 -36.44 11.17 24.76
C LEU A 136 -36.82 12.65 24.62
N MET A 137 -35.99 13.60 25.08
CA MET A 137 -36.36 15.02 24.99
C MET A 137 -36.40 15.53 23.56
N GLU A 138 -35.50 15.05 22.68
CA GLU A 138 -35.58 15.39 21.26
C GLU A 138 -36.88 14.86 20.65
N GLU A 139 -37.21 13.59 20.87
CA GLU A 139 -38.42 12.96 20.37
C GLU A 139 -39.69 13.67 20.90
N VAL A 140 -39.73 14.02 22.18
CA VAL A 140 -40.80 14.80 22.81
C VAL A 140 -40.95 16.17 22.15
N MET A 141 -39.84 16.89 21.93
CA MET A 141 -39.87 18.19 21.29
C MET A 141 -40.41 18.12 19.86
N VAL A 142 -39.91 17.19 19.04
CA VAL A 142 -40.39 17.04 17.65
C VAL A 142 -41.87 16.68 17.62
N LEU A 143 -42.32 15.78 18.51
CA LEU A 143 -43.73 15.41 18.62
C LEU A 143 -44.60 16.61 19.00
N GLN A 144 -44.14 17.48 19.90
CA GLN A 144 -44.86 18.68 20.32
C GLN A 144 -44.94 19.73 19.21
N GLU A 145 -43.82 19.99 18.51
CA GLU A 145 -43.73 20.97 17.42
C GLU A 145 -44.55 20.57 16.18
N THR A 146 -44.77 19.28 15.99
CA THR A 146 -45.51 18.73 14.85
C THR A 146 -46.97 18.36 15.18
N LYS A 147 -47.46 18.70 16.39
CA LYS A 147 -48.85 18.47 16.77
C LYS A 147 -49.80 19.16 15.78
N GLY A 148 -50.53 18.34 15.03
CA GLY A 148 -51.63 18.78 14.18
C GLY A 148 -52.99 18.58 14.86
N ILE A 149 -54.06 19.06 14.20
CA ILE A 149 -55.44 18.73 14.59
C ILE A 149 -55.74 17.30 14.13
N GLY A 150 -55.82 16.34 15.07
CA GLY A 150 -56.00 14.93 14.76
C GLY A 150 -56.24 14.06 15.99
N LEU A 151 -56.35 12.73 15.79
CA LEU A 151 -56.54 11.78 16.88
C LEU A 151 -55.29 11.68 17.77
N PRO A 152 -55.46 11.65 19.11
CA PRO A 152 -54.36 11.44 20.03
C PRO A 152 -53.97 9.97 20.06
N ASN A 153 -52.81 9.61 19.47
CA ASN A 153 -52.11 8.30 19.51
C ASN A 153 -51.40 7.97 18.19
N PHE A 154 -51.71 8.66 17.10
CA PHE A 154 -51.11 8.37 15.80
C PHE A 154 -49.75 9.06 15.67
N LEU A 155 -48.68 8.27 15.49
CA LEU A 155 -47.34 8.81 15.22
C LEU A 155 -47.26 9.26 13.75
N PRO A 156 -47.17 10.57 13.45
CA PRO A 156 -47.10 11.03 12.07
C PRO A 156 -45.76 10.63 11.44
N ARG A 157 -45.78 10.09 10.21
CA ARG A 157 -44.55 9.74 9.46
C ARG A 157 -43.57 10.92 9.34
N ALA A 158 -44.09 12.15 9.24
CA ALA A 158 -43.28 13.36 9.17
C ALA A 158 -42.35 13.55 10.39
N VAL A 159 -42.78 13.10 11.58
CA VAL A 159 -41.98 13.17 12.81
C VAL A 159 -40.77 12.26 12.72
N PHE A 160 -40.99 11.00 12.33
CA PHE A 160 -39.92 10.04 12.09
C PHE A 160 -38.91 10.58 11.09
N PHE A 161 -39.42 11.14 10.00
CA PHE A 161 -38.58 11.69 8.94
C PHE A 161 -37.75 12.88 9.40
N ASN A 162 -38.29 13.77 10.23
CA ASN A 162 -37.55 14.90 10.77
C ASN A 162 -36.35 14.43 11.61
N VAL A 163 -36.56 13.44 12.48
CA VAL A 163 -35.49 12.83 13.30
C VAL A 163 -34.46 12.13 12.42
N LEU A 164 -34.90 11.37 11.40
CA LEU A 164 -34.00 10.71 10.44
C LEU A 164 -33.09 11.72 9.75
N GLN A 165 -33.66 12.81 9.21
CA GLN A 165 -32.91 13.82 8.49
C GLN A 165 -31.86 14.52 9.36
N ARG A 166 -32.17 14.78 10.64
CA ARG A 166 -31.22 15.32 11.61
C ARG A 166 -30.05 14.35 11.81
N LYS A 167 -30.34 13.08 12.10
CA LYS A 167 -29.31 12.04 12.29
C LYS A 167 -28.41 11.87 11.06
N VAL A 168 -28.98 11.82 9.85
CA VAL A 168 -28.18 11.76 8.62
C VAL A 168 -27.31 13.02 8.45
N LYS A 169 -27.81 14.20 8.83
CA LYS A 169 -27.03 15.44 8.77
C LYS A 169 -25.85 15.42 9.74
N GLU A 170 -25.99 14.85 10.93
CA GLU A 170 -24.92 14.74 11.92
C GLU A 170 -23.74 13.88 11.45
N ILE A 171 -24.03 12.80 10.72
CA ILE A 171 -22.97 11.91 10.21
C ILE A 171 -22.45 12.28 8.82
N ALA A 172 -23.04 13.28 8.14
CA ALA A 172 -22.81 13.55 6.72
C ALA A 172 -21.34 13.81 6.35
N SER A 173 -20.53 14.37 7.25
CA SER A 173 -19.10 14.59 6.99
C SER A 173 -18.28 13.30 6.99
N SER A 174 -18.67 12.30 7.79
CA SER A 174 -17.87 11.08 8.00
C SER A 174 -17.65 10.27 6.71
N PRO A 175 -18.68 10.00 5.88
CA PRO A 175 -18.49 9.32 4.60
C PRO A 175 -17.61 10.12 3.62
N GLU A 176 -17.73 11.46 3.58
CA GLU A 176 -16.90 12.32 2.72
C GLU A 176 -15.43 12.28 3.16
N ASP A 177 -15.17 12.41 4.46
CA ASP A 177 -13.84 12.34 5.05
C ASP A 177 -13.18 10.97 4.79
N PHE A 178 -13.96 9.89 4.91
CA PHE A 178 -13.50 8.53 4.63
C PHE A 178 -13.04 8.37 3.18
N VAL A 179 -13.87 8.78 2.21
CA VAL A 179 -13.51 8.73 0.78
C VAL A 179 -12.26 9.57 0.51
N GLY A 180 -12.13 10.72 1.16
CA GLY A 180 -10.93 11.55 1.07
C GLY A 180 -9.65 10.82 1.51
N LYS A 181 -9.68 10.20 2.70
CA LYS A 181 -8.56 9.41 3.24
C LYS A 181 -8.21 8.22 2.34
N LEU A 182 -9.23 7.53 1.83
CA LEU A 182 -9.07 6.36 0.98
C LEU A 182 -8.39 6.68 -0.34
N TRP A 183 -8.84 7.71 -1.06
CA TRP A 183 -8.20 8.10 -2.31
C TRP A 183 -6.78 8.64 -2.13
N ASN A 184 -6.50 9.30 -1.00
CA ASN A 184 -5.12 9.69 -0.67
C ASN A 184 -4.20 8.48 -0.45
N TYR A 185 -4.72 7.38 0.12
CA TYR A 185 -3.99 6.12 0.24
C TYR A 185 -3.77 5.48 -1.14
N LEU A 186 -4.83 5.37 -1.95
CA LEU A 186 -4.74 4.82 -3.31
C LEU A 186 -3.76 5.61 -4.19
N GLU A 187 -3.70 6.93 -4.05
CA GLU A 187 -2.72 7.77 -4.75
C GLU A 187 -1.29 7.30 -4.49
N ARG A 188 -0.93 7.06 -3.22
CA ARG A 188 0.41 6.62 -2.84
C ARG A 188 0.74 5.26 -3.45
N VAL A 189 -0.18 4.29 -3.31
CA VAL A 189 0.01 2.93 -3.86
C VAL A 189 0.19 2.97 -5.37
N VAL A 190 -0.68 3.69 -6.09
CA VAL A 190 -0.62 3.79 -7.56
C VAL A 190 0.69 4.45 -8.01
N ILE A 191 1.12 5.52 -7.33
CA ILE A 191 2.39 6.18 -7.62
C ILE A 191 3.57 5.23 -7.38
N ILE A 192 3.61 4.49 -6.26
CA ILE A 192 4.71 3.56 -5.95
C ILE A 192 4.84 2.52 -7.08
N VAL A 193 3.75 1.85 -7.44
CA VAL A 193 3.76 0.83 -8.51
C VAL A 193 4.22 1.41 -9.83
N LEU A 194 3.68 2.56 -10.23
CA LEU A 194 4.05 3.21 -11.49
C LEU A 194 5.52 3.62 -11.52
N MET A 195 6.05 4.17 -10.42
CA MET A 195 7.44 4.59 -10.36
C MET A 195 8.41 3.41 -10.36
N TYR A 196 8.03 2.29 -9.73
CA TYR A 196 8.78 1.05 -9.78
C TYR A 196 8.92 0.53 -11.23
N HIS A 197 7.80 0.42 -11.95
CA HIS A 197 7.84 -0.06 -13.35
C HIS A 197 8.46 0.94 -14.33
N CYS A 198 8.48 2.24 -13.99
CA CYS A 198 9.16 3.29 -14.76
C CYS A 198 10.60 3.57 -14.31
N GLU A 199 11.20 2.85 -13.36
CA GLU A 199 12.53 3.14 -12.80
C GLU A 199 13.62 3.27 -13.89
N ASN A 200 13.55 2.37 -14.87
CA ASN A 200 14.50 2.33 -15.98
C ASN A 200 14.31 3.46 -17.01
N TYR A 201 13.21 4.21 -16.93
CA TYR A 201 12.91 5.31 -17.86
C TYR A 201 12.57 6.60 -17.08
N PRO A 202 13.57 7.25 -16.43
CA PRO A 202 13.36 8.45 -15.62
C PRO A 202 12.63 9.57 -16.36
N GLN A 203 12.82 9.67 -17.68
CA GLN A 203 12.15 10.65 -18.53
C GLN A 203 10.61 10.52 -18.57
N LEU A 204 10.07 9.34 -18.24
CA LEU A 204 8.63 9.08 -18.19
C LEU A 204 8.04 9.34 -16.80
N GLN A 205 8.85 9.29 -15.74
CA GLN A 205 8.35 9.30 -14.37
C GLN A 205 7.52 10.54 -14.05
N SER A 206 7.93 11.72 -14.54
CA SER A 206 7.20 12.96 -14.29
C SER A 206 5.82 12.99 -14.97
N SER A 207 5.73 12.55 -16.23
CA SER A 207 4.45 12.51 -16.96
C SER A 207 3.54 11.41 -16.42
N THR A 208 4.08 10.23 -16.17
CA THR A 208 3.31 9.11 -15.62
C THR A 208 2.77 9.43 -14.22
N ARG A 209 3.58 10.08 -13.36
CA ARG A 209 3.14 10.53 -12.04
C ARG A 209 2.01 11.55 -12.15
N ARG A 210 2.17 12.57 -12.99
CA ARG A 210 1.13 13.60 -13.19
C ARG A 210 -0.17 13.01 -13.71
N ALA A 211 -0.12 12.14 -14.71
CA ALA A 211 -1.29 11.45 -15.24
C ALA A 211 -2.01 10.63 -14.16
N ALA A 212 -1.25 9.90 -13.35
CA ALA A 212 -1.81 9.12 -12.24
C ALA A 212 -2.48 10.03 -11.20
N GLN A 213 -1.86 11.15 -10.83
CA GLN A 213 -2.44 12.11 -9.88
C GLN A 213 -3.72 12.74 -10.43
N ASN A 214 -3.75 13.10 -11.71
CA ASN A 214 -4.95 13.62 -12.37
C ASN A 214 -6.09 12.59 -12.36
N LEU A 215 -5.78 11.33 -12.69
CA LEU A 215 -6.75 10.23 -12.66
C LEU A 215 -7.33 10.03 -11.25
N ILE A 216 -6.46 9.98 -10.25
CA ILE A 216 -6.86 9.79 -8.85
C ILE A 216 -7.70 10.97 -8.38
N ALA A 217 -7.32 12.20 -8.70
CA ALA A 217 -8.10 13.39 -8.36
C ALA A 217 -9.50 13.35 -8.99
N LYS A 218 -9.59 12.95 -10.26
CA LYS A 218 -10.87 12.75 -10.96
C LYS A 218 -11.73 11.71 -10.26
N LYS A 219 -11.17 10.53 -9.95
CA LYS A 219 -11.90 9.45 -9.27
C LYS A 219 -12.31 9.79 -7.85
N LYS A 220 -11.49 10.56 -7.15
CA LYS A 220 -11.80 11.09 -5.83
C LYS A 220 -13.01 12.01 -5.90
N ASN A 221 -13.05 12.95 -6.85
CA ASN A 221 -14.19 13.85 -7.02
C ASN A 221 -15.47 13.09 -7.36
N GLU A 222 -15.42 12.17 -8.33
CA GLU A 222 -16.57 11.30 -8.67
C GLU A 222 -17.10 10.53 -7.45
N SER A 223 -16.20 10.03 -6.61
CA SER A 223 -16.60 9.30 -5.40
C SER A 223 -17.20 10.20 -4.33
N VAL A 224 -16.69 11.42 -4.19
CA VAL A 224 -17.24 12.41 -3.25
C VAL A 224 -18.65 12.84 -3.68
N ASP A 225 -18.87 13.06 -4.98
CA ASP A 225 -20.19 13.39 -5.50
C ASP A 225 -21.18 12.24 -5.31
N TRP A 226 -20.76 11.00 -5.60
CA TRP A 226 -21.56 9.80 -5.30
C TRP A 226 -21.91 9.68 -3.81
N VAL A 227 -20.96 9.97 -2.90
CA VAL A 227 -21.25 9.97 -1.46
C VAL A 227 -22.31 11.01 -1.08
N ARG A 228 -22.27 12.20 -1.68
CA ARG A 228 -23.32 13.21 -1.44
C ARG A 228 -24.68 12.73 -1.91
N GLU A 229 -24.72 12.02 -3.04
CA GLU A 229 -25.94 11.40 -3.54
C GLU A 229 -26.49 10.35 -2.57
N ILE A 230 -25.66 9.43 -2.06
CA ILE A 230 -26.16 8.40 -1.11
C ILE A 230 -26.66 9.03 0.19
N ILE A 231 -25.95 10.04 0.71
CA ILE A 231 -26.39 10.79 1.90
C ILE A 231 -27.71 11.50 1.62
N GLY A 232 -27.87 12.05 0.42
CA GLY A 232 -29.12 12.64 -0.05
C GLY A 232 -30.25 11.62 -0.10
N MET A 233 -30.02 10.43 -0.66
CA MET A 233 -31.01 9.36 -0.75
C MET A 233 -31.49 8.88 0.62
N GLU A 234 -30.59 8.71 1.59
CA GLU A 234 -30.95 8.32 2.97
C GLU A 234 -31.79 9.38 3.69
N LYS A 235 -31.76 10.64 3.25
CA LYS A 235 -32.64 11.70 3.79
C LYS A 235 -34.04 11.72 3.18
N LEU A 236 -34.28 10.94 2.12
CA LEU A 236 -35.51 11.03 1.31
C LEU A 236 -36.53 9.92 1.58
N THR A 237 -36.10 8.76 2.10
CA THR A 237 -36.99 7.62 2.31
C THR A 237 -36.62 6.81 3.55
N ASP A 238 -37.63 6.29 4.24
CA ASP A 238 -37.56 5.43 5.43
C ASP A 238 -37.86 3.95 5.10
N TYR A 239 -37.80 3.57 3.82
CA TYR A 239 -38.09 2.22 3.39
C TYR A 239 -36.96 1.23 3.76
N THR A 240 -37.35 0.03 4.18
CA THR A 240 -36.46 -1.12 4.34
C THR A 240 -37.23 -2.42 4.13
N CYS A 241 -36.62 -3.35 3.39
CA CYS A 241 -37.06 -4.74 3.30
C CYS A 241 -36.28 -5.68 4.23
N ASN A 242 -35.38 -5.14 5.06
CA ASN A 242 -34.59 -5.94 5.98
C ASN A 242 -35.51 -6.49 7.10
N PRO A 243 -35.64 -7.83 7.25
CA PRO A 243 -36.49 -8.44 8.27
C PRO A 243 -36.07 -8.10 9.70
N ASP A 244 -34.79 -7.76 9.92
CA ASP A 244 -34.25 -7.42 11.24
C ASP A 244 -34.85 -6.13 11.81
N TYR A 245 -35.42 -5.26 10.96
CA TYR A 245 -36.10 -4.05 11.42
C TYR A 245 -37.24 -4.39 12.38
N LEU A 246 -38.19 -5.23 11.95
CA LEU A 246 -39.35 -5.58 12.75
C LEU A 246 -38.96 -6.40 13.98
N THR A 247 -37.99 -7.30 13.84
CA THR A 247 -37.46 -8.10 14.96
C THR A 247 -36.83 -7.21 16.02
N THR A 248 -35.96 -6.28 15.63
CA THR A 248 -35.28 -5.35 16.54
C THR A 248 -36.26 -4.38 17.18
N TYR A 249 -37.18 -3.81 16.40
CA TYR A 249 -38.22 -2.93 16.90
C TYR A 249 -39.13 -3.64 17.91
N SER A 250 -39.61 -4.85 17.60
CA SER A 250 -40.48 -5.63 18.50
C SER A 250 -39.77 -5.96 19.82
N LYS A 251 -38.48 -6.31 19.73
CA LYS A 251 -37.63 -6.55 20.90
C LYS A 251 -37.53 -5.31 21.79
N PHE A 252 -37.29 -4.14 21.21
CA PHE A 252 -37.25 -2.89 21.97
C PHE A 252 -38.62 -2.51 22.56
N MET A 253 -39.70 -2.71 21.82
CA MET A 253 -41.06 -2.40 22.26
C MET A 253 -41.57 -3.29 23.39
N ALA A 254 -41.03 -4.50 23.57
CA ALA A 254 -41.36 -5.36 24.71
C ALA A 254 -41.11 -4.68 26.07
N GLN A 255 -40.23 -3.67 26.11
CA GLN A 255 -39.90 -2.89 27.32
C GLN A 255 -40.89 -1.74 27.60
N GLN A 256 -41.82 -1.45 26.69
CA GLN A 256 -42.72 -0.28 26.80
C GLN A 256 -43.62 -0.36 28.05
N HIS A 257 -44.12 -1.54 28.39
CA HIS A 257 -44.98 -1.71 29.57
C HIS A 257 -44.25 -1.29 30.86
N MET A 258 -43.03 -1.83 31.06
CA MET A 258 -42.18 -1.48 32.20
C MET A 258 -41.86 0.01 32.23
N PHE A 259 -41.53 0.59 31.08
CA PHE A 259 -41.27 2.03 30.96
C PHE A 259 -42.48 2.87 31.37
N MET A 260 -43.68 2.54 30.89
CA MET A 260 -44.91 3.27 31.23
C MET A 260 -45.34 3.10 32.69
N GLU A 261 -45.02 1.96 33.31
CA GLU A 261 -45.28 1.73 34.74
C GLU A 261 -44.48 2.70 35.62
N ILE A 262 -43.21 2.98 35.27
CA ILE A 262 -42.35 3.96 35.97
C ILE A 262 -42.83 5.40 35.73
N MET A 263 -43.38 5.69 34.55
CA MET A 263 -43.92 7.01 34.22
C MET A 263 -45.18 7.33 35.04
N ASN A 264 -46.05 6.35 35.27
CA ASN A 264 -47.31 6.53 35.98
C ASN A 264 -47.20 6.45 37.52
N ASP A 265 -46.17 5.80 38.04
CA ASP A 265 -45.95 5.66 39.49
C ASP A 265 -44.83 6.59 39.99
N HIS A 266 -45.22 7.69 40.62
CA HIS A 266 -44.29 8.67 41.19
C HIS A 266 -43.49 8.13 42.39
N GLY A 267 -43.92 7.04 43.02
CA GLY A 267 -43.23 6.37 44.12
C GLY A 267 -42.10 5.44 43.67
N LYS A 268 -42.03 5.08 42.38
CA LYS A 268 -40.98 4.23 41.83
C LYS A 268 -39.71 5.01 41.51
N CYS A 269 -38.58 4.30 41.61
CA CYS A 269 -37.27 4.79 41.14
C CYS A 269 -37.38 5.21 39.68
N SER A 270 -36.82 6.37 39.35
CA SER A 270 -36.83 6.92 37.99
C SER A 270 -35.73 6.36 37.10
N VAL A 271 -34.84 5.52 37.64
CA VAL A 271 -33.76 4.87 36.87
C VAL A 271 -34.27 3.56 36.28
N ILE A 272 -34.04 3.39 34.97
CA ILE A 272 -34.40 2.20 34.20
C ILE A 272 -33.21 1.74 33.37
N ASN A 273 -32.99 0.43 33.32
CA ASN A 273 -32.02 -0.16 32.40
C ASN A 273 -32.75 -0.66 31.16
N LEU A 274 -32.55 0.03 30.03
CA LEU A 274 -33.15 -0.32 28.75
C LEU A 274 -32.15 -1.04 27.86
N GLU A 275 -32.55 -2.16 27.30
CA GLU A 275 -31.72 -2.89 26.35
C GLU A 275 -31.41 -2.02 25.10
N GLY A 276 -30.12 -1.89 24.77
CA GLY A 276 -29.65 -1.08 23.64
C GLY A 276 -29.44 0.40 23.97
N VAL A 277 -29.80 0.86 25.17
CA VAL A 277 -29.53 2.22 25.66
C VAL A 277 -28.62 2.17 26.89
N GLY A 278 -28.89 1.26 27.83
CA GLY A 278 -28.22 1.16 29.12
C GLY A 278 -29.07 1.76 30.26
N GLU A 279 -28.40 2.06 31.38
CA GLU A 279 -29.01 2.66 32.56
C GLU A 279 -29.22 4.17 32.37
N ILE A 280 -30.45 4.63 32.51
CA ILE A 280 -30.86 6.03 32.29
C ILE A 280 -31.84 6.49 33.36
N ASP A 281 -31.77 7.77 33.74
CA ASP A 281 -32.80 8.43 34.55
C ASP A 281 -33.88 9.02 33.63
N VAL A 282 -35.13 8.63 33.86
CA VAL A 282 -36.30 9.05 33.08
C VAL A 282 -37.26 9.95 33.86
N GLY A 283 -36.86 10.41 35.05
CA GLY A 283 -37.72 11.19 35.95
C GLY A 283 -38.23 12.49 35.34
N HIS A 284 -37.44 13.14 34.47
CA HIS A 284 -37.81 14.36 33.77
C HIS A 284 -39.01 14.16 32.82
N LEU A 285 -39.22 12.95 32.32
CA LEU A 285 -40.29 12.63 31.37
C LEU A 285 -41.68 12.57 31.99
N ARG A 286 -41.79 12.50 33.32
CA ARG A 286 -43.07 12.55 34.05
C ARG A 286 -43.85 13.85 33.81
N LYS A 287 -43.21 14.90 33.30
CA LYS A 287 -43.86 16.16 32.90
C LYS A 287 -44.50 16.11 31.51
N HIS A 288 -44.28 15.02 30.77
CA HIS A 288 -44.65 14.85 29.36
C HIS A 288 -45.49 13.59 29.13
N LEU A 289 -46.30 13.19 30.13
CA LEU A 289 -47.12 11.96 30.09
C LEU A 289 -48.06 11.89 28.87
N ASP A 290 -48.45 13.04 28.31
CA ASP A 290 -49.30 13.14 27.13
C ASP A 290 -48.64 12.62 25.84
N VAL A 291 -47.30 12.65 25.77
CA VAL A 291 -46.53 12.30 24.55
C VAL A 291 -45.44 11.26 24.77
N VAL A 292 -45.09 10.94 26.02
CA VAL A 292 -43.93 10.09 26.35
C VAL A 292 -44.01 8.69 25.75
N GLN A 293 -45.21 8.11 25.67
CA GLN A 293 -45.40 6.79 25.05
C GLN A 293 -45.09 6.81 23.54
N GLN A 294 -45.48 7.88 22.85
CA GLN A 294 -45.21 8.08 21.42
C GLN A 294 -43.73 8.39 21.19
N ALA A 295 -43.11 9.17 22.08
CA ALA A 295 -41.68 9.45 22.03
C ALA A 295 -40.87 8.17 22.17
N PHE A 296 -41.27 7.28 23.08
CA PHE A 296 -40.66 5.97 23.24
C PHE A 296 -40.79 5.11 21.97
N ASP A 297 -42.01 4.99 21.40
CA ASP A 297 -42.22 4.26 20.13
C ASP A 297 -41.33 4.82 19.01
N LEU A 298 -41.35 6.14 18.81
CA LEU A 298 -40.52 6.84 17.82
C LEU A 298 -39.03 6.52 17.99
N LYS A 299 -38.53 6.55 19.23
CA LYS A 299 -37.14 6.21 19.56
C LYS A 299 -36.80 4.79 19.16
N MET A 300 -37.63 3.82 19.52
CA MET A 300 -37.38 2.41 19.23
C MET A 300 -37.38 2.12 17.73
N ARG A 301 -38.31 2.74 16.98
CA ARG A 301 -38.29 2.68 15.50
C ARG A 301 -37.01 3.26 14.93
N MET A 302 -36.61 4.44 15.42
CA MET A 302 -35.41 5.12 14.94
C MET A 302 -34.15 4.30 15.24
N MET A 303 -34.01 3.77 16.45
CA MET A 303 -32.87 2.91 16.81
C MET A 303 -32.78 1.64 15.96
N ALA A 304 -33.93 1.00 15.67
CA ALA A 304 -33.97 -0.18 14.81
C ALA A 304 -33.61 0.16 13.36
N TYR A 305 -34.20 1.22 12.81
CA TYR A 305 -33.96 1.64 11.43
C TYR A 305 -32.53 2.17 11.22
N TRP A 306 -32.02 2.94 12.17
CA TRP A 306 -30.72 3.60 12.05
C TRP A 306 -29.56 2.60 11.95
N LYS A 307 -29.64 1.45 12.64
CA LYS A 307 -28.68 0.35 12.47
C LYS A 307 -28.58 -0.10 11.00
N ILE A 308 -29.71 -0.16 10.30
CA ILE A 308 -29.77 -0.55 8.89
C ILE A 308 -29.17 0.53 8.00
N VAL A 309 -29.45 1.81 8.28
CA VAL A 309 -28.86 2.95 7.55
C VAL A 309 -27.34 2.93 7.65
N LEU A 310 -26.79 2.78 8.86
CA LEU A 310 -25.34 2.73 9.07
C LEU A 310 -24.69 1.57 8.31
N MET A 311 -25.25 0.36 8.41
CA MET A 311 -24.77 -0.82 7.69
C MET A 311 -24.81 -0.60 6.18
N ARG A 312 -25.92 -0.07 5.65
CA ARG A 312 -26.08 0.20 4.23
C ARG A 312 -25.07 1.22 3.72
N LEU A 313 -24.75 2.26 4.49
CA LEU A 313 -23.73 3.24 4.14
C LEU A 313 -22.34 2.60 4.03
N VAL A 314 -21.98 1.68 4.94
CA VAL A 314 -20.71 0.96 4.91
C VAL A 314 -20.64 -0.01 3.73
N ASP A 315 -21.68 -0.83 3.53
CA ASP A 315 -21.72 -1.82 2.46
C ASP A 315 -21.72 -1.15 1.08
N SER A 316 -22.53 -0.11 0.91
CA SER A 316 -22.58 0.65 -0.35
C SER A 316 -21.22 1.28 -0.67
N MET A 317 -20.54 1.80 0.36
CA MET A 317 -19.22 2.40 0.21
C MET A 317 -18.19 1.36 -0.24
N ALA A 318 -18.17 0.17 0.37
CA ALA A 318 -17.29 -0.92 -0.04
C ALA A 318 -17.53 -1.33 -1.51
N LEU A 319 -18.79 -1.46 -1.91
CA LEU A 319 -19.16 -1.78 -3.31
C LEU A 319 -18.69 -0.69 -4.28
N HIS A 320 -18.95 0.58 -3.96
CA HIS A 320 -18.54 1.71 -4.78
C HIS A 320 -17.02 1.77 -4.97
N ILE A 321 -16.26 1.59 -3.89
CA ILE A 321 -14.80 1.62 -3.92
C ILE A 321 -14.26 0.50 -4.81
N MET A 322 -14.69 -0.74 -4.60
CA MET A 322 -14.19 -1.86 -5.38
C MET A 322 -14.53 -1.74 -6.86
N PHE A 323 -15.74 -1.24 -7.18
CA PHE A 323 -16.13 -0.95 -8.54
C PHE A 323 -15.30 0.18 -9.17
N SER A 324 -15.06 1.26 -8.42
CA SER A 324 -14.30 2.42 -8.86
C SER A 324 -12.83 2.10 -9.11
N ILE A 325 -12.18 1.39 -8.18
CA ILE A 325 -10.80 0.90 -8.35
C ILE A 325 -10.70 0.00 -9.57
N ARG A 326 -11.64 -0.95 -9.73
CA ARG A 326 -11.65 -1.88 -10.87
C ARG A 326 -11.80 -1.16 -12.19
N ASN A 327 -12.68 -0.15 -12.28
CA ASN A 327 -12.83 0.65 -13.50
C ASN A 327 -11.61 1.53 -13.78
N MET A 328 -11.07 2.18 -12.75
CA MET A 328 -9.85 2.98 -12.85
C MET A 328 -8.72 2.15 -13.48
N ILE A 329 -8.41 0.98 -12.91
CA ILE A 329 -7.31 0.13 -13.37
C ILE A 329 -7.60 -0.45 -14.77
N ASN A 330 -8.83 -0.94 -15.01
CA ASN A 330 -9.10 -1.70 -16.23
C ASN A 330 -9.40 -0.85 -17.46
N LYS A 331 -10.02 0.31 -17.29
CA LYS A 331 -10.62 1.09 -18.38
C LYS A 331 -10.01 2.48 -18.56
N GLU A 332 -9.51 3.09 -17.50
CA GLU A 332 -9.20 4.54 -17.52
C GLU A 332 -7.70 4.82 -17.41
N MET A 333 -6.98 4.05 -16.61
CA MET A 333 -5.54 4.24 -16.36
C MET A 333 -4.71 4.32 -17.64
N GLU A 334 -4.91 3.38 -18.55
CA GLU A 334 -4.17 3.32 -19.82
C GLU A 334 -4.45 4.56 -20.68
N ASN A 335 -5.72 4.92 -20.83
CA ASN A 335 -6.13 6.07 -21.62
C ASN A 335 -5.59 7.38 -21.05
N GLU A 336 -5.68 7.59 -19.73
CA GLU A 336 -5.21 8.81 -19.07
C GLU A 336 -3.69 8.98 -19.22
N ILE A 337 -2.93 7.90 -18.99
CA ILE A 337 -1.47 7.95 -19.10
C ILE A 337 -1.03 8.15 -20.55
N ILE A 338 -1.69 7.51 -21.52
CA ILE A 338 -1.43 7.74 -22.96
C ILE A 338 -1.75 9.20 -23.33
N GLN A 339 -2.89 9.75 -22.91
CA GLN A 339 -3.28 11.11 -23.23
C GLN A 339 -2.29 12.14 -22.68
N ASP A 340 -1.84 12.00 -21.43
CA ASP A 340 -0.85 12.93 -20.87
C ASP A 340 0.49 12.81 -21.58
N LEU A 341 0.93 11.59 -21.94
CA LEU A 341 2.16 11.38 -22.69
C LEU A 341 2.11 12.04 -24.08
N MET A 342 0.95 12.04 -24.73
CA MET A 342 0.74 12.62 -26.07
C MET A 342 0.53 14.15 -26.04
N THR A 343 0.57 14.80 -24.87
CA THR A 343 0.43 16.26 -24.80
C THR A 343 1.63 16.99 -25.43
N PRO A 344 1.44 18.10 -26.16
CA PRO A 344 2.51 18.81 -26.88
C PRO A 344 3.67 19.27 -26.00
N HIS A 345 3.41 19.56 -24.72
CA HIS A 345 4.39 20.00 -23.73
C HIS A 345 5.16 18.81 -23.11
N GLY A 346 4.69 17.58 -23.34
CA GLY A 346 5.17 16.33 -22.78
C GLY A 346 6.23 15.62 -23.61
N GLY A 347 6.67 16.18 -24.75
CA GLY A 347 7.74 15.65 -25.62
C GLY A 347 7.55 14.21 -26.10
N GLY A 348 6.38 13.63 -25.84
CA GLY A 348 5.93 12.35 -26.39
C GLY A 348 6.72 11.13 -25.93
N ILE A 349 6.35 10.03 -26.59
CA ILE A 349 7.08 8.76 -26.55
C ILE A 349 8.52 8.89 -27.05
N GLU A 350 8.83 9.92 -27.84
CA GLU A 350 10.16 10.19 -28.39
C GLU A 350 11.21 10.42 -27.30
N ARG A 351 10.82 10.88 -26.11
CA ARG A 351 11.73 10.98 -24.96
C ARG A 351 12.34 9.63 -24.55
N MET A 352 11.66 8.52 -24.83
CA MET A 352 12.20 7.18 -24.55
C MET A 352 13.35 6.79 -25.49
N LEU A 353 13.47 7.44 -26.65
CA LEU A 353 14.58 7.22 -27.58
C LEU A 353 15.89 7.83 -27.05
N ILE A 354 15.78 8.81 -26.15
CA ILE A 354 16.92 9.45 -25.52
C ILE A 354 17.22 8.69 -24.23
N GLU A 355 18.34 7.95 -24.22
CA GLU A 355 18.83 7.33 -23.00
C GLU A 355 19.19 8.42 -21.98
N SER A 356 18.67 8.30 -20.74
CA SER A 356 19.01 9.23 -19.67
C SER A 356 20.53 9.26 -19.46
N PRO A 357 21.16 10.44 -19.30
CA PRO A 357 22.61 10.54 -19.06
C PRO A 357 23.11 9.65 -17.92
N LEU A 358 22.31 9.49 -16.87
CA LEU A 358 22.61 8.62 -15.72
C LEU A 358 22.64 7.14 -16.12
N VAL A 359 21.70 6.70 -16.95
CA VAL A 359 21.62 5.32 -17.44
C VAL A 359 22.75 5.05 -18.44
N ALA A 360 23.02 6.00 -19.34
CA ALA A 360 24.11 5.92 -20.30
C ALA A 360 25.48 5.83 -19.61
N GLU A 361 25.72 6.67 -18.60
CA GLU A 361 26.96 6.65 -17.80
C GLU A 361 27.11 5.32 -17.06
N LYS A 362 26.03 4.86 -16.39
CA LYS A 362 26.01 3.57 -15.70
C LYS A 362 26.29 2.41 -16.66
N ARG A 363 25.67 2.40 -17.84
CA ARG A 363 25.91 1.40 -18.89
C ARG A 363 27.36 1.41 -19.35
N ASN A 364 27.92 2.59 -19.62
CA ASN A 364 29.32 2.72 -20.06
C ASN A 364 30.29 2.20 -18.99
N ARG A 365 30.07 2.57 -17.72
CA ARG A 365 30.85 2.08 -16.58
C ARG A 365 30.79 0.55 -16.46
N LEU A 366 29.60 -0.03 -16.55
CA LEU A 366 29.42 -1.49 -16.52
C LEU A 366 30.08 -2.19 -17.70
N LYS A 367 29.92 -1.67 -18.93
CA LYS A 367 30.59 -2.22 -20.12
C LYS A 367 32.12 -2.21 -19.98
N LYS A 368 32.70 -1.10 -19.49
CA LYS A 368 34.14 -1.00 -19.20
C LYS A 368 34.59 -2.02 -18.14
N SER A 369 33.84 -2.13 -17.03
CA SER A 369 34.12 -3.10 -15.97
C SER A 369 34.07 -4.54 -16.47
N VAL A 370 33.03 -4.90 -17.24
CA VAL A 370 32.88 -6.24 -17.85
C VAL A 370 34.05 -6.54 -18.78
N LYS A 371 34.47 -5.59 -19.62
CA LYS A 371 35.63 -5.76 -20.51
C LYS A 371 36.90 -6.04 -19.70
N LEU A 372 37.21 -5.20 -18.71
CA LEU A 372 38.39 -5.36 -17.85
C LEU A 372 38.39 -6.69 -17.08
N LEU A 373 37.23 -7.14 -16.60
CA LEU A 373 37.11 -8.42 -15.89
C LEU A 373 37.32 -9.62 -16.81
N LYS A 374 36.86 -9.54 -18.07
CA LYS A 374 37.12 -10.58 -19.09
C LYS A 374 38.61 -10.65 -19.42
N GLU A 375 39.25 -9.51 -19.65
CA GLU A 375 40.70 -9.42 -19.89
C GLU A 375 41.49 -9.94 -18.69
N SER A 376 41.10 -9.56 -17.47
CA SER A 376 41.74 -10.04 -16.23
C SER A 376 41.60 -11.56 -16.07
N LYS A 377 40.44 -12.12 -16.41
CA LYS A 377 40.20 -13.56 -16.38
C LYS A 377 41.14 -14.31 -17.34
N GLU A 378 41.33 -13.79 -18.54
CA GLU A 378 42.23 -14.36 -19.55
C GLU A 378 43.69 -14.28 -19.11
N VAL A 379 44.13 -13.14 -18.56
CA VAL A 379 45.49 -12.99 -18.02
C VAL A 379 45.75 -13.96 -16.88
N VAL A 380 44.81 -14.11 -15.95
CA VAL A 380 44.94 -15.03 -14.82
C VAL A 380 44.97 -16.49 -15.29
N ALA A 381 44.14 -16.86 -16.27
CA ALA A 381 44.18 -18.20 -16.88
C ALA A 381 45.55 -18.49 -17.51
N ASN A 382 46.09 -17.55 -18.29
CA ASN A 382 47.43 -17.69 -18.88
C ASN A 382 48.55 -17.84 -17.84
N ILE A 383 48.44 -17.17 -16.68
CA ILE A 383 49.40 -17.33 -15.58
C ILE A 383 49.28 -18.73 -14.96
N MET A 384 48.05 -19.20 -14.73
CA MET A 384 47.80 -20.53 -14.18
C MET A 384 48.31 -21.65 -15.09
N ASP A 385 48.10 -21.52 -16.40
CA ASP A 385 48.62 -22.48 -17.39
C ASP A 385 50.15 -22.52 -17.38
N ARG A 386 50.81 -21.35 -17.33
CA ARG A 386 52.28 -21.27 -17.24
C ARG A 386 52.85 -21.86 -15.96
N ILE A 387 52.17 -21.68 -14.82
CA ILE A 387 52.58 -22.27 -13.55
C ILE A 387 52.44 -23.80 -13.61
N SER A 388 51.32 -24.29 -14.18
CA SER A 388 51.07 -25.74 -14.32
C SER A 388 52.12 -26.41 -15.21
N LEU A 389 52.49 -25.78 -16.33
CA LEU A 389 53.55 -26.25 -17.23
C LEU A 389 54.94 -26.25 -16.57
N HIS A 390 55.20 -25.38 -15.59
CA HIS A 390 56.48 -25.33 -14.88
C HIS A 390 56.57 -26.41 -13.79
N ASP A 391 55.47 -26.70 -13.10
CA ASP A 391 55.39 -27.78 -12.11
C ASP A 391 55.56 -29.18 -12.75
N ASP A 392 55.13 -29.36 -14.01
CA ASP A 392 55.33 -30.61 -14.75
C ASP A 392 56.77 -30.80 -15.24
N HIS A 393 57.50 -29.71 -15.53
CA HIS A 393 58.91 -29.75 -15.93
C HIS A 393 59.90 -29.95 -14.76
N GLU A 394 59.53 -29.63 -13.53
CA GLU A 394 60.37 -29.91 -12.33
C GLU A 394 60.14 -31.34 -11.77
N ARG A 395 59.15 -32.11 -12.27
CA ARG A 395 58.84 -33.49 -11.84
C ARG A 395 59.31 -34.60 -12.78
N GLY A 396 59.82 -34.26 -13.97
CA GLY A 396 60.52 -35.17 -14.88
C GLY A 396 62.02 -34.99 -14.77
#